data_AF-A0A842MNT3-F1
#
_entry.id   AF-A0A842MNT3-F1
#
_cell.length_a   1.000
_cell.length_b   1.000
_cell.length_c   1.000
_cell.angle_alpha   90.00
_cell.angle_beta   90.00
_cell.angle_gamma   90.00
#
_symmetry.space_group_name_H-M   'P 1'
#
loop_
_entity.id
_entity.type
_entity.pdbx_description
1 polymer ?
#
loop_
_entity_poly.entity_id
_entity_poly.type
_entity_poly.pdbx_seq_one_letter_code
_entity_poly.pdbx_strand_id
1 'polypeptide(L)' 'LTPTFSICPTHGYIKGEHEQCPVCGASCEVYSRVVGYLRPVDQWNYGKQAEFALRRTFEKTIMVPQATLPAR' A
#
# COMPACT_ATOMS: atom_id res chain seq x y z
N LEU A 1 8.10 4.85 8.25
CA LEU A 1 7.27 3.85 7.55
C LEU A 1 5.81 4.17 7.81
N THR A 2 5.01 4.31 6.76
CA THR A 2 3.57 4.62 6.82
C THR A 2 2.80 3.46 6.20
N PRO A 3 1.81 2.85 6.87
CA PRO A 3 1.01 1.80 6.25
C PRO A 3 0.06 2.38 5.21
N THR A 4 -0.14 1.61 4.14
CA THR A 4 -1.22 1.79 3.19
C THR A 4 -1.99 0.47 3.12
N PHE A 5 -3.31 0.56 3.22
CA PHE A 5 -4.23 -0.58 3.16
C PHE A 5 -5.55 -0.13 2.54
N SER A 6 -6.34 -1.09 2.09
CA SER A 6 -7.65 -0.85 1.51
C SER A 6 -8.75 -1.55 2.29
N ILE A 7 -9.96 -1.00 2.29
CA ILE A 7 -11.14 -1.62 2.88
C ILE A 7 -12.16 -1.92 1.79
N CYS A 8 -12.51 -3.20 1.65
CA CYS A 8 -13.65 -3.64 0.85
C CYS A 8 -14.92 -3.66 1.70
N PRO A 9 -16.07 -3.20 1.21
CA PRO A 9 -17.33 -3.26 1.95
C PRO A 9 -17.80 -4.69 2.28
N THR A 10 -17.33 -5.69 1.52
CA THR A 10 -17.71 -7.10 1.71
C THR A 10 -16.63 -7.91 2.42
N HIS A 11 -15.36 -7.74 2.02
CA HIS A 11 -14.25 -8.56 2.50
C HIS A 11 -13.40 -7.89 3.58
N GLY A 12 -13.69 -6.62 3.91
CA GLY A 12 -12.98 -5.88 4.93
C GLY A 12 -11.55 -5.52 4.55
N TYR A 13 -10.62 -5.71 5.48
CA TYR A 13 -9.23 -5.26 5.36
C TYR A 13 -8.45 -6.00 4.28
N ILE A 14 -7.77 -5.24 3.42
CA ILE A 14 -6.88 -5.71 2.36
C ILE A 14 -5.54 -5.01 2.51
N LYS A 15 -4.46 -5.78 2.52
CA LYS A 15 -3.09 -5.24 2.62
C LYS A 15 -2.70 -4.58 1.30
N GLY A 16 -2.21 -3.35 1.35
CA GLY A 16 -1.73 -2.62 0.18
C GLY A 16 -2.76 -1.66 -0.40
N GLU A 17 -2.37 -1.01 -1.48
CA GLU A 17 -3.20 -0.04 -2.20
C GLU A 17 -4.01 -0.75 -3.28
N HIS A 18 -5.30 -0.93 -3.01
CA HIS A 18 -6.24 -1.53 -3.94
C HIS A 18 -7.47 -0.63 -4.07
N GLU A 19 -7.70 -0.08 -5.26
CA GLU A 19 -8.93 0.65 -5.59
C GLU A 19 -10.13 -0.29 -5.81
N GLN A 20 -9.84 -1.54 -6.19
CA GLN A 20 -10.82 -2.60 -6.43
C GLN A 20 -10.45 -3.83 -5.62
N CYS A 21 -11.46 -4.48 -5.04
CA CYS A 21 -11.27 -5.66 -4.24
C CYS A 21 -10.74 -6.81 -5.12
N PRO A 22 -9.61 -7.45 -4.77
CA PRO A 22 -9.10 -8.57 -5.56
C PRO A 22 -9.98 -9.82 -5.48
N VAL A 23 -10.98 -9.85 -4.59
CA VAL A 23 -11.88 -11.00 -4.38
C VAL A 23 -13.21 -10.82 -5.12
N CYS A 24 -13.87 -9.67 -5.01
CA CYS A 24 -15.18 -9.42 -5.65
C CYS A 24 -15.21 -8.30 -6.69
N GLY A 25 -14.10 -7.58 -6.91
CA GLY A 25 -14.05 -6.45 -7.86
C GLY A 25 -14.77 -5.18 -7.40
N ALA A 26 -15.43 -5.17 -6.24
CA ALA A 26 -16.07 -3.98 -5.70
C ALA A 26 -15.05 -2.87 -5.37
N SER A 27 -15.46 -1.61 -5.46
CA SER A 27 -14.63 -0.47 -5.08
C SER A 27 -14.20 -0.55 -3.61
N CYS A 28 -12.95 -0.22 -3.34
CA CYS A 28 -12.36 -0.21 -2.01
C CYS A 28 -11.93 1.21 -1.62
N GLU A 29 -12.01 1.51 -0.33
CA GLU A 29 -11.47 2.75 0.22
C GLU A 29 -9.99 2.55 0.57
N VAL A 30 -9.09 3.32 -0.05
CA VAL A 30 -7.66 3.30 0.25
C VAL A 30 -7.37 4.21 1.43
N TYR A 31 -6.79 3.67 2.50
CA TYR A 31 -6.39 4.42 3.69
C TYR A 31 -4.86 4.56 3.78
N SER A 32 -4.41 5.74 4.19
CA SER A 32 -3.03 5.99 4.58
C SER A 32 -2.95 7.09 5.66
N ARG A 33 -1.75 7.37 6.16
CA ARG A 33 -1.52 8.48 7.12
C ARG A 33 -1.24 9.78 6.36
N VAL A 34 -2.03 10.81 6.68
CA VAL A 34 -1.86 12.17 6.13
C VAL A 34 -0.94 13.04 6.99
N VAL A 35 -1.38 13.44 8.19
CA VAL A 35 -0.63 14.30 9.15
C VAL A 35 -0.69 13.81 10.60
N GLY A 36 -0.93 12.52 10.81
CA GLY A 36 -0.91 11.91 12.15
C GLY A 36 -1.94 10.81 12.36
N TYR A 37 -3.04 10.85 11.60
CA TYR A 37 -4.11 9.84 11.63
C TYR A 37 -4.36 9.24 10.25
N LEU A 38 -5.05 8.10 10.23
CA LEU A 38 -5.45 7.38 9.02
C LEU A 38 -6.75 7.95 8.46
N ARG A 39 -6.82 8.19 7.15
CA ARG A 39 -8.02 8.69 6.46
C ARG A 39 -8.05 8.14 5.03
N PRO A 40 -9.23 7.94 4.42
CA PRO A 40 -9.36 7.62 3.01
C PRO A 40 -8.64 8.65 2.14
N VAL A 41 -7.81 8.20 1.19
CA VAL A 41 -6.95 9.04 0.35
C VAL A 41 -7.78 9.93 -0.58
N ASP A 42 -8.90 9.42 -1.09
CA ASP A 42 -9.87 10.15 -1.90
C ASP A 42 -10.48 11.37 -1.19
N GLN A 43 -10.56 11.33 0.15
CA GLN A 43 -11.05 12.43 0.98
C GLN A 43 -9.98 13.47 1.34
N TRP A 44 -8.73 13.29 0.89
CA TRP A 44 -7.67 14.28 1.12
C TRP A 44 -7.84 15.46 0.17
N ASN A 45 -7.23 16.60 0.49
CA ASN A 45 -7.15 17.70 -0.48
C ASN A 45 -6.24 17.32 -1.67
N TYR A 46 -6.39 18.04 -2.78
CA TYR A 46 -5.66 17.79 -4.02
C TYR A 46 -4.13 17.71 -3.85
N GLY A 47 -3.55 18.64 -3.08
CA GLY A 47 -2.11 18.65 -2.85
C GLY A 47 -1.61 17.41 -2.11
N LYS A 48 -2.40 16.90 -1.15
CA LYS A 48 -2.07 15.67 -0.42
C LYS A 48 -2.29 14.40 -1.23
N GLN A 49 -3.27 14.39 -2.14
CA GLN A 49 -3.41 13.29 -3.11
C GLN A 49 -2.20 13.23 -4.05
N ALA A 50 -1.75 14.38 -4.57
CA ALA A 50 -0.55 14.47 -5.38
C ALA A 50 0.71 14.05 -4.60
N GLU A 51 0.84 14.46 -3.33
CA GLU A 51 1.91 13.98 -2.45
C GLU A 51 1.88 12.45 -2.29
N PHE A 52 0.69 11.88 -2.07
CA PHE A 52 0.51 10.43 -1.91
C PHE A 52 0.92 9.66 -3.17
N ALA A 53 0.52 10.13 -4.35
CA ALA A 53 0.87 9.52 -5.64
C ALA A 53 2.38 9.48 -5.91
N LEU A 54 3.16 10.35 -5.25
CA LEU A 54 4.62 10.38 -5.35
C LEU A 54 5.32 9.51 -4.30
N ARG A 55 4.59 8.89 -3.37
CA ARG A 55 5.16 8.02 -2.32
C ARG A 55 5.70 6.73 -2.92
N ARG A 56 6.80 6.24 -2.35
CA ARG A 56 7.36 4.92 -2.68
C ARG A 56 7.09 3.93 -1.55
N THR A 57 6.72 2.72 -1.92
CA THR A 57 6.56 1.61 -0.99
C THR A 57 7.93 1.02 -0.64
N PHE A 58 8.07 0.56 0.60
CA PHE A 58 9.26 -0.15 1.03
C PHE A 58 9.02 -1.65 0.88
N GLU A 59 9.76 -2.30 -0.02
CA GLU A 59 9.76 -3.76 -0.14
C GLU A 59 10.79 -4.36 0.83
N LYS A 60 10.36 -5.39 1.57
CA LYS A 60 11.20 -6.03 2.59
C LYS A 60 12.22 -7.02 2.00
N THR A 61 12.13 -7.32 0.70
CA THR A 61 13.01 -8.27 0.03
C THR A 61 14.26 -7.55 -0.48
N ILE A 62 15.35 -7.68 0.27
CA ILE A 62 16.68 -7.56 -0.32
C ILE A 62 17.08 -8.98 -0.73
N MET A 63 16.92 -9.30 -2.01
CA MET A 63 17.58 -10.49 -2.57
C MET A 63 19.08 -10.19 -2.60
N VAL A 64 19.80 -10.69 -1.60
CA VAL A 64 21.27 -10.75 -1.68
C VAL A 64 21.60 -11.86 -2.68
N PRO A 65 22.37 -11.59 -3.75
CA PRO A 65 22.87 -12.65 -4.61
C PRO A 65 23.67 -13.63 -3.76
N GLN A 66 23.19 -14.87 -3.66
CA GLN A 66 23.92 -15.91 -2.95
C GLN A 66 25.18 -16.20 -3.75
N ALA A 67 26.34 -15.76 -3.25
CA ALA A 67 27.62 -16.14 -3.81
C ALA A 67 27.74 -17.67 -3.69
N THR A 68 27.66 -18.37 -4.82
CA THR A 68 28.01 -19.79 -4.91
C THR A 68 29.46 -19.95 -4.49
N LEU A 69 29.68 -20.41 -3.26
CA LEU A 69 30.97 -20.93 -2.83
C LEU A 69 31.29 -22.17 -3.69
N PRO A 70 32.49 -22.29 -4.28
CA PRO A 70 32.84 -23.48 -5.02
C PRO A 70 32.87 -24.70 -4.09
N ALA A 71 32.25 -25.79 -4.53
CA ALA A 71 32.34 -27.08 -3.85
C ALA A 71 33.82 -27.54 -3.83
N ARG A 72 34.28 -27.98 -2.65
CA ARG A 72 35.55 -28.68 -2.49
C ARG A 72 35.38 -30.15 -2.86
#